data_AF-A0A1H3KB99-F1
#
_entry.id   AF-A0A1H3KB99-F1
#
_cell.length_a   1.000
_cell.length_b   1.000
_cell.length_c   1.000
_cell.angle_alpha   90.00
_cell.angle_beta   90.00
_cell.angle_gamma   90.00
#
_symmetry.space_group_name_H-M   'P 1'
#
loop_
_entity.id
_entity.type
_entity.pdbx_description
1 polymer ?
#
loop_
_entity_poly.entity_id
_entity_poly.type
_entity_poly.pdbx_seq_one_letter_code
_entity_poly.pdbx_strand_id
1 'polypeptide(L)'
;MPHRSAYPRCLAVAAALLLSGAAQAQSDAQVYESAIAESARLCPGHSKERTTPGVRAVAVGALRVLAQRNYTMCPDRRLDAATPAVWYGQAGVFAWNPEAPGAAQLIAKQVDAMTRKEEFPAETLVWKADGSPVTGATVPMFEPRPRPAGSY
;
A
#
# COMPACT_ATOMS: atom_id res chain seq x y z
N MET A 1 44.38 -26.11 59.52
CA MET A 1 43.18 -26.68 58.86
C MET A 1 42.22 -27.14 59.95
N PRO A 2 40.89 -26.92 59.92
CA PRO A 2 40.04 -26.28 58.91
C PRO A 2 39.36 -24.99 59.43
N HIS A 3 38.97 -24.08 58.54
CA HIS A 3 37.84 -23.18 58.80
C HIS A 3 36.89 -23.23 57.61
N ARG A 4 35.64 -23.63 57.92
CA ARG A 4 34.49 -23.67 57.04
C ARG A 4 34.15 -22.24 56.60
N SER A 5 34.01 -22.02 55.30
CA SER A 5 33.36 -20.82 54.77
C SER A 5 32.10 -21.24 54.03
N ALA A 6 30.95 -20.86 54.58
CA ALA A 6 29.63 -21.09 54.03
C ALA A 6 29.16 -19.82 53.31
N TYR A 7 28.54 -20.00 52.14
CA TYR A 7 28.14 -19.02 51.12
C TYR A 7 27.24 -17.87 51.62
N PRO A 8 27.06 -16.81 50.79
CA PRO A 8 25.89 -16.86 49.90
C PRO A 8 26.17 -16.41 48.45
N ARG A 9 25.42 -17.04 47.54
CA ARG A 9 25.16 -16.59 46.18
C ARG A 9 24.40 -15.25 46.24
N CYS A 10 24.92 -14.21 45.61
CA CYS A 10 24.11 -13.09 45.13
C CYS A 10 24.11 -13.11 43.59
N LEU A 11 23.02 -13.64 43.04
CA LEU A 11 22.52 -13.26 41.73
C LEU A 11 22.12 -11.78 41.78
N ALA A 12 22.52 -10.98 40.79
CA ALA A 12 21.75 -9.81 40.36
C ALA A 12 22.06 -9.50 38.90
N VAL A 13 21.11 -9.92 38.05
CA VAL A 13 20.91 -9.58 36.65
C VAL A 13 21.02 -8.07 36.42
N ALA A 14 21.92 -7.61 35.55
CA ALA A 14 21.96 -6.23 35.10
C ALA A 14 21.34 -6.10 33.69
N ALA A 15 20.03 -5.86 33.72
CA ALA A 15 19.17 -5.15 32.77
C ALA A 15 19.60 -5.05 31.29
N ALA A 16 18.91 -5.84 30.47
CA ALA A 16 18.65 -5.54 29.07
C ALA A 16 17.73 -4.31 28.95
N LEU A 17 18.23 -3.19 28.42
CA LEU A 17 17.42 -2.04 28.01
C LEU A 17 18.08 -1.31 26.82
N LEU A 18 18.08 -1.94 25.64
CA LEU A 18 18.25 -1.26 24.35
C LEU A 18 17.35 -1.91 23.30
N LEU A 19 16.05 -1.97 23.58
CA LEU A 19 15.02 -2.09 22.54
C LEU A 19 14.26 -0.76 22.49
N SER A 20 15.00 0.31 22.23
CA SER A 20 14.40 1.56 21.79
C SER A 20 13.86 1.28 20.38
N GLY A 21 12.57 0.96 20.31
CA GLY A 21 11.83 0.86 19.06
C GLY A 21 12.05 2.15 18.28
N ALA A 22 12.85 2.08 17.23
CA ALA A 22 13.10 3.19 16.36
C ALA A 22 11.80 3.44 15.59
N ALA A 23 10.98 4.35 16.09
CA ALA A 23 10.05 5.09 15.25
C ALA A 23 10.90 5.97 14.31
N GLN A 24 11.61 5.34 13.38
CA GLN A 24 12.31 6.04 12.31
C GLN A 24 11.23 6.74 11.49
N ALA A 25 11.26 8.07 11.47
CA ALA A 25 10.47 8.84 10.53
C ALA A 25 10.79 8.32 9.12
N GLN A 26 9.86 7.56 8.55
CA GLN A 26 10.04 6.98 7.22
C GLN A 26 10.17 8.13 6.21
N SER A 27 11.29 8.18 5.51
CA SER A 27 11.52 9.20 4.49
C SER A 27 10.48 9.11 3.39
N ASP A 28 10.15 10.23 2.74
CA ASP A 28 9.17 10.24 1.66
C ASP A 28 9.57 9.30 0.52
N ALA A 29 10.87 9.25 0.19
CA ALA A 29 11.41 8.32 -0.79
C ALA A 29 11.12 6.86 -0.40
N GLN A 30 11.31 6.50 0.87
CA GLN A 30 11.02 5.16 1.36
C GLN A 30 9.52 4.83 1.28
N VAL A 31 8.62 5.80 1.52
CA VAL A 31 7.16 5.60 1.33
C VAL A 31 6.84 5.24 -0.12
N TYR A 32 7.40 5.97 -1.09
CA TYR A 32 7.19 5.66 -2.51
C TYR A 32 7.73 4.28 -2.88
N GLU A 33 8.96 3.95 -2.49
CA GLU A 33 9.56 2.66 -2.82
C GLU A 33 8.80 1.49 -2.15
N SER A 34 8.34 1.65 -0.91
CA SER A 34 7.48 0.67 -0.24
C SER A 34 6.15 0.47 -0.97
N ALA A 35 5.49 1.54 -1.41
CA ALA A 35 4.24 1.43 -2.17
C ALA A 35 4.46 0.73 -3.53
N ILE A 36 5.57 1.02 -4.22
CA ILE A 36 5.94 0.34 -5.47
C ILE A 36 6.24 -1.14 -5.22
N ALA A 37 6.95 -1.47 -4.14
CA ALA A 37 7.25 -2.85 -3.76
C ALA A 37 5.98 -3.64 -3.41
N GLU A 38 5.03 -3.01 -2.71
CA GLU A 38 3.75 -3.62 -2.41
C GLU A 38 2.92 -3.89 -3.67
N SER A 39 2.93 -2.92 -4.59
CA SER A 39 2.34 -3.10 -5.93
C SER A 39 3.01 -4.25 -6.68
N ALA A 40 4.34 -4.38 -6.57
CA ALA A 40 5.08 -5.49 -7.17
C ALA A 40 4.68 -6.85 -6.60
N ARG A 41 4.24 -6.90 -5.34
CA ARG A 41 3.79 -8.13 -4.67
C ARG A 41 2.38 -8.53 -5.08
N LEU A 42 1.46 -7.57 -5.16
CA LEU A 42 0.02 -7.84 -5.29
C LEU A 42 -0.52 -7.68 -6.71
N CYS A 43 0.01 -6.76 -7.51
CA CYS A 43 -0.63 -6.36 -8.76
C CYS A 43 -0.19 -7.27 -9.94
N PRO A 44 -1.12 -7.90 -10.66
CA PRO A 44 -0.79 -8.70 -11.87
C PRO A 44 -0.12 -7.86 -12.95
N GLY A 45 -0.61 -6.64 -13.18
CA GLY A 45 -0.12 -5.73 -14.23
C GLY A 45 1.17 -4.97 -13.89
N HIS A 46 1.76 -5.18 -12.72
CA HIS A 46 2.95 -4.44 -12.30
C HIS A 46 4.12 -4.63 -13.26
N SER A 47 4.68 -3.51 -13.70
CA SER A 47 6.11 -3.37 -13.95
C SER A 47 6.56 -2.07 -13.29
N LYS A 48 7.87 -1.89 -13.10
CA LYS A 48 8.40 -0.66 -12.50
C LYS A 48 8.03 0.56 -13.35
N GLU A 49 8.08 0.43 -14.66
CA GLU A 49 7.78 1.47 -15.65
C GLU A 49 6.31 1.88 -15.60
N ARG A 50 5.39 0.91 -15.46
CA ARG A 50 3.95 1.19 -15.40
C ARG A 50 3.48 1.71 -14.05
N THR A 51 4.11 1.25 -12.98
CA THR A 51 3.66 1.52 -11.60
C THR A 51 4.19 2.85 -11.08
N THR A 52 5.47 3.13 -11.32
CA THR A 52 6.16 4.27 -10.70
C THR A 52 5.47 5.61 -10.98
N PRO A 53 5.04 5.94 -12.22
CA PRO A 53 4.39 7.22 -12.50
C PRO A 53 3.08 7.42 -11.74
N GLY A 54 2.25 6.37 -11.62
CA GLY A 54 0.98 6.45 -10.90
C GLY A 54 1.17 6.58 -9.39
N VAL A 55 2.07 5.79 -8.80
CA VAL A 55 2.38 5.88 -7.37
C VAL A 55 2.99 7.24 -7.02
N ARG A 56 3.91 7.77 -7.84
CA ARG A 56 4.53 9.08 -7.60
C ARG A 56 3.63 10.27 -7.90
N ALA A 57 2.50 10.07 -8.56
CA ALA A 57 1.48 11.11 -8.71
C ALA A 57 0.69 11.34 -7.41
N VAL A 58 0.71 10.39 -6.47
CA VAL A 58 0.00 10.49 -5.18
C VAL A 58 0.86 11.22 -4.16
N ALA A 59 0.24 12.12 -3.40
CA ALA A 59 0.90 12.77 -2.29
C ALA A 59 1.36 11.74 -1.25
N VAL A 60 2.60 11.88 -0.75
CA VAL A 60 3.19 10.95 0.21
C VAL A 60 2.33 10.74 1.47
N GLY A 61 1.64 11.77 1.95
CA GLY A 61 0.71 11.66 3.09
C GLY A 61 -0.44 10.70 2.81
N ALA A 62 -1.01 10.75 1.60
CA ALA A 62 -2.05 9.82 1.18
C ALA A 62 -1.50 8.39 1.04
N LEU A 63 -0.28 8.21 0.53
CA LEU A 63 0.37 6.88 0.49
C LEU A 63 0.59 6.29 1.89
N ARG A 64 0.89 7.11 2.90
CA ARG A 64 0.97 6.66 4.30
C ARG A 64 -0.39 6.15 4.80
N VAL A 65 -1.48 6.85 4.48
CA VAL A 65 -2.85 6.40 4.82
C VAL A 65 -3.18 5.08 4.13
N LEU A 66 -2.84 4.93 2.85
CA LEU A 66 -3.04 3.67 2.13
C LEU A 66 -2.26 2.52 2.79
N ALA A 67 -0.99 2.75 3.13
CA ALA A 67 -0.17 1.74 3.80
C ALA A 67 -0.74 1.33 5.16
N GLN A 68 -1.21 2.28 5.98
CA GLN A 68 -1.85 2.00 7.28
C GLN A 68 -3.12 1.14 7.14
N ARG A 69 -3.83 1.26 6.00
CA ARG A 69 -5.05 0.52 5.71
C ARG A 69 -4.82 -0.75 4.89
N ASN A 70 -3.56 -1.09 4.58
CA ASN A 70 -3.18 -2.17 3.67
C ASN A 70 -3.80 -2.04 2.26
N TYR A 71 -3.98 -0.80 1.78
CA TYR A 71 -4.47 -0.52 0.44
C TYR A 71 -3.31 -0.37 -0.55
N THR A 72 -3.54 -0.82 -1.78
CA THR A 72 -2.50 -0.90 -2.82
C THR A 72 -2.92 -0.18 -4.09
N MET A 73 -1.93 0.26 -4.86
CA MET A 73 -2.11 0.87 -6.16
C MET A 73 -1.66 -0.09 -7.27
N CYS A 74 -2.55 -0.44 -8.20
CA CYS A 74 -2.25 -1.39 -9.26
C CYS A 74 -2.43 -0.81 -10.67
N PRO A 75 -1.40 -0.82 -11.54
CA PRO A 75 -1.64 -0.59 -12.96
C PRO A 75 -2.42 -1.77 -13.54
N ASP A 76 -3.52 -1.50 -14.25
CA ASP A 76 -4.35 -2.49 -14.94
C ASP A 76 -4.68 -2.02 -16.36
N ARG A 77 -4.04 -2.64 -17.35
CA ARG A 77 -4.22 -2.34 -18.78
C ARG A 77 -5.53 -2.87 -19.36
N ARG A 78 -6.28 -3.67 -18.60
CA ARG A 78 -7.58 -4.20 -19.00
C ARG A 78 -8.68 -3.15 -18.82
N LEU A 79 -8.44 -2.11 -18.02
CA LEU A 79 -9.30 -0.94 -17.94
C LEU A 79 -9.21 -0.16 -19.25
N ASP A 80 -10.33 0.23 -19.83
CA ASP A 80 -10.35 0.96 -21.09
C ASP A 80 -10.31 2.50 -20.89
N ALA A 81 -10.35 3.25 -22.00
CA ALA A 81 -10.31 4.71 -21.98
C ALA A 81 -11.61 5.36 -21.45
N ALA A 82 -12.74 4.63 -21.45
CA ALA A 82 -14.00 5.13 -20.93
C ALA A 82 -14.06 5.04 -19.40
N THR A 83 -13.43 4.02 -18.82
CA THR A 83 -13.31 3.81 -17.37
C THR A 83 -11.86 3.57 -16.93
N PRO A 84 -10.97 4.57 -17.06
CA PRO A 84 -9.53 4.36 -16.90
C PRO A 84 -9.06 4.26 -15.45
N ALA A 85 -9.96 4.45 -14.46
CA ALA A 85 -9.62 4.43 -13.03
C ALA A 85 -10.74 3.77 -12.22
N VAL A 86 -10.35 2.94 -11.25
CA VAL A 86 -11.27 2.14 -10.43
C VAL A 86 -10.76 2.05 -8.99
N TRP A 87 -11.68 2.05 -8.04
CA TRP A 87 -11.45 1.61 -6.67
C TRP A 87 -12.19 0.29 -6.46
N TYR A 88 -11.46 -0.77 -6.12
CA TYR A 88 -12.02 -2.07 -5.75
C TYR A 88 -12.14 -2.15 -4.23
N GLY A 89 -13.27 -1.70 -3.67
CA GLY A 89 -13.44 -1.54 -2.22
C GLY A 89 -13.16 -2.79 -1.38
N GLN A 90 -13.73 -3.93 -1.78
CA GLN A 90 -13.48 -5.21 -1.10
C GLN A 90 -12.01 -5.63 -1.11
N ALA A 91 -11.28 -5.30 -2.18
CA ALA A 91 -9.88 -5.70 -2.34
C ALA A 91 -8.90 -4.67 -1.75
N GLY A 92 -9.37 -3.44 -1.46
CA GLY A 92 -8.49 -2.36 -1.03
C GLY A 92 -7.54 -1.87 -2.14
N VAL A 93 -7.98 -1.88 -3.40
CA VAL A 93 -7.10 -1.59 -4.55
C VAL A 93 -7.57 -0.38 -5.35
N PHE A 94 -6.67 0.59 -5.51
CA PHE A 94 -6.79 1.65 -6.50
C PHE A 94 -6.13 1.21 -7.80
N ALA A 95 -6.91 1.07 -8.87
CA ALA A 95 -6.41 0.68 -10.17
C ALA A 95 -6.54 1.78 -11.21
N TRP A 96 -5.59 1.83 -12.15
CA TRP A 96 -5.64 2.74 -13.30
C TRP A 96 -5.08 2.07 -14.54
N ASN A 97 -5.54 2.49 -15.73
CA ASN A 97 -4.88 2.11 -16.98
C ASN A 97 -3.63 2.99 -17.19
N PRO A 98 -2.40 2.44 -17.14
CA PRO A 98 -1.18 3.23 -17.34
C PRO A 98 -1.00 3.75 -18.77
N GLU A 99 -1.77 3.22 -19.73
CA GLU A 99 -1.72 3.59 -21.16
C GLU A 99 -2.81 4.62 -21.51
N ALA A 100 -3.78 4.86 -20.62
CA ALA A 100 -4.81 5.87 -20.82
C ALA A 100 -4.29 7.27 -20.41
N PRO A 101 -4.35 8.27 -21.31
CA PRO A 101 -3.90 9.63 -20.99
C PRO A 101 -4.61 10.19 -19.75
N GLY A 102 -3.84 10.72 -18.80
CA GLY A 102 -4.36 11.35 -17.58
C GLY A 102 -4.84 10.39 -16.48
N ALA A 103 -4.86 9.07 -16.73
CA ALA A 103 -5.38 8.10 -15.75
C ALA A 103 -4.60 8.07 -14.44
N ALA A 104 -3.27 8.23 -14.50
CA ALA A 104 -2.41 8.31 -13.32
C ALA A 104 -2.74 9.54 -12.44
N GLN A 105 -3.00 10.69 -13.06
CA GLN A 105 -3.39 11.91 -12.34
C GLN A 105 -4.81 11.80 -11.80
N LEU A 106 -5.71 11.17 -12.56
CA LEU A 106 -7.07 10.90 -12.13
C LEU A 106 -7.10 10.03 -10.88
N ILE A 107 -6.45 8.86 -10.90
CA ILE A 107 -6.45 7.97 -9.73
C ILE A 107 -5.79 8.64 -8.52
N ALA A 108 -4.73 9.44 -8.74
CA ALA A 108 -4.11 10.20 -7.65
C ALA A 108 -5.04 11.23 -7.03
N LYS A 109 -5.85 11.93 -7.84
CA LYS A 109 -6.88 12.86 -7.37
C LYS A 109 -7.95 12.14 -6.53
N GLN A 110 -8.38 10.95 -6.96
CA GLN A 110 -9.36 10.16 -6.19
C GLN A 110 -8.77 9.66 -4.86
N VAL A 111 -7.53 9.18 -4.88
CA VAL A 111 -6.81 8.79 -3.64
C VAL A 111 -6.70 9.97 -2.67
N ASP A 112 -6.32 11.16 -3.13
CA ASP A 112 -6.25 12.35 -2.28
C ASP A 112 -7.65 12.72 -1.71
N ALA A 113 -8.69 12.71 -2.54
CA ALA A 113 -10.05 13.00 -2.09
C ALA A 113 -10.56 12.02 -1.03
N MET A 114 -10.32 10.72 -1.23
CA MET A 114 -10.77 9.65 -0.32
C MET A 114 -9.95 9.63 0.98
N THR A 115 -8.63 9.82 0.90
CA THR A 115 -7.76 9.87 2.10
C THR A 115 -8.02 11.10 2.96
N ARG A 116 -8.37 12.25 2.39
CA ARG A 116 -8.76 13.44 3.17
C ARG A 116 -10.06 13.27 3.95
N LYS A 117 -11.01 12.53 3.39
CA LYS A 117 -12.30 12.25 4.04
C LYS A 117 -12.25 11.01 4.92
N GLU A 118 -11.21 10.20 4.78
CA GLU A 118 -11.08 8.87 5.38
C GLU A 118 -12.24 7.92 5.03
N GLU A 119 -12.89 8.15 3.89
CA GLU A 119 -14.04 7.40 3.40
C GLU A 119 -13.59 6.42 2.31
N PHE A 120 -13.65 5.12 2.62
CA PHE A 120 -13.29 4.04 1.70
C PHE A 120 -14.47 3.07 1.62
N PRO A 121 -15.43 3.31 0.70
CA PRO A 121 -16.58 2.44 0.53
C PRO A 121 -16.14 1.03 0.13
N ALA A 122 -16.93 0.05 0.54
CA ALA A 122 -16.64 -1.35 0.25
C ALA A 122 -17.03 -1.71 -1.20
N GLU A 123 -17.85 -0.87 -1.83
CA GLU A 123 -18.29 -0.95 -3.21
C GLU A 123 -17.16 -0.62 -4.21
N THR A 124 -17.31 -1.16 -5.41
CA THR A 124 -16.46 -0.75 -6.54
C THR A 124 -16.90 0.63 -7.04
N LEU A 125 -15.96 1.58 -7.07
CA LEU A 125 -16.16 2.88 -7.69
C LEU A 125 -15.40 2.95 -9.01
N VAL A 126 -16.05 3.46 -10.05
CA VAL A 126 -15.47 3.54 -11.39
C VAL A 126 -15.54 4.99 -11.85
N TRP A 127 -14.46 5.49 -12.45
CA TRP A 127 -14.38 6.87 -12.93
C TRP A 127 -14.02 6.93 -14.41
N LYS A 128 -14.63 7.90 -15.11
CA LYS A 128 -14.24 8.29 -16.47
C LYS A 128 -12.98 9.15 -16.43
N ALA A 129 -12.40 9.40 -17.60
CA ALA A 129 -11.24 10.28 -17.76
C ALA A 129 -11.44 11.71 -17.20
N ASP A 130 -12.68 12.22 -17.20
CA ASP A 130 -13.02 13.54 -16.61
C ASP A 130 -13.18 13.51 -15.08
N GLY A 131 -13.09 12.34 -14.46
CA GLY A 131 -13.25 12.11 -13.04
C GLY A 131 -14.68 11.98 -12.53
N SER A 132 -15.68 12.00 -13.43
CA SER A 132 -17.06 11.70 -13.07
C SER A 132 -17.24 10.21 -12.72
N PRO A 133 -18.06 9.89 -11.70
CA PRO A 133 -18.35 8.50 -11.36
C PRO A 133 -19.24 7.86 -12.43
N VAL A 134 -19.07 6.56 -12.63
CA VAL A 134 -19.90 5.75 -13.55
C VAL A 134 -20.67 4.71 -12.74
N THR A 135 -21.98 4.66 -12.96
CA THR A 135 -22.84 3.60 -12.44
C THR A 135 -23.11 2.55 -13.51
N GLY A 136 -23.25 1.28 -13.12
CA GLY A 136 -23.52 0.18 -14.05
C GLY A 136 -22.37 -0.18 -15.00
N ALA A 137 -21.17 0.39 -14.80
CA ALA A 137 -19.99 0.02 -15.57
C ALA A 137 -19.57 -1.42 -15.28
N THR A 138 -19.20 -2.15 -16.33
CA THR A 138 -18.53 -3.44 -16.19
C THR A 138 -17.02 -3.20 -16.27
N VAL A 139 -16.32 -3.57 -15.21
CA VAL A 139 -14.85 -3.50 -15.15
C VAL A 139 -14.29 -4.89 -14.85
N PRO A 140 -13.05 -5.18 -15.25
CA PRO A 140 -12.39 -6.44 -14.91
C PRO A 140 -12.41 -6.69 -13.40
N MET A 141 -12.58 -7.94 -13.00
CA MET A 141 -12.39 -8.33 -11.60
C MET A 141 -10.91 -8.12 -11.22
N PHE A 142 -10.65 -7.60 -10.01
CA PHE A 142 -9.30 -7.62 -9.45
C PHE A 142 -8.97 -9.04 -8.97
N GLU A 143 -7.88 -9.59 -9.50
CA GLU A 143 -7.34 -10.87 -9.10
C GLU A 143 -5.90 -10.63 -8.62
N PRO A 144 -5.59 -10.81 -7.32
CA PRO A 144 -4.23 -10.59 -6.84
C PRO A 144 -3.27 -11.60 -7.46
N ARG A 145 -2.01 -11.19 -7.61
CA ARG A 145 -0.95 -12.10 -8.07
C ARG A 145 -0.88 -13.33 -7.15
N PRO A 146 -0.80 -14.55 -7.71
CA PRO A 146 -0.58 -15.75 -6.91
C PRO A 146 0.68 -15.60 -6.06
N ARG A 147 0.57 -15.85 -4.76
CA ARG A 147 1.76 -15.98 -3.91
C ARG A 147 2.38 -17.36 -4.11
N PRO A 148 3.72 -17.49 -4.05
CA PRO A 148 4.36 -18.79 -4.01
C PRO A 148 3.80 -19.64 -2.86
N ALA A 149 3.50 -20.90 -3.14
CA ALA A 149 3.03 -21.83 -2.11
C ALA A 149 4.04 -21.88 -0.94
N GLY A 150 3.57 -21.70 0.29
CA GLY A 150 4.40 -21.74 1.51
C GLY A 150 4.85 -20.39 2.09
N SER A 151 4.33 -19.27 1.57
CA SER A 151 4.53 -17.95 2.18
C SER A 151 3.37 -17.62 3.14
N TYR A 152 3.50 -18.06 4.40
CA TYR A 152 2.62 -17.75 5.53
C TYR A 152 3.39 -16.98 6.61
#